data_AF-A0A7J4BD04-F1
#
_entry.id   AF-A0A7J4BD04-F1
#
_cell.length_a   1.000
_cell.length_b   1.000
_cell.length_c   1.000
_cell.angle_alpha   90.00
_cell.angle_beta   90.00
_cell.angle_gamma   90.00
#
_symmetry.space_group_name_H-M   'P 1'
#
loop_
_entity.id
_entity.type
_entity.pdbx_description
1 polymer ?
#
loop_
_entity_poly.entity_id
_entity_poly.type
_entity_poly.pdbx_seq_one_letter_code
_entity_poly.pdbx_strand_id
1 'polypeptide(L)'
;HTGALAGEYEIYKAAFKQANIIEAQSVEDLLDFTNILSKQPTLNSRKIAIITDGGGFGIAAADAAIQSGLELPEPSQNLATKIKQFLPSYASIKNPIDLTGDATSERYANVLETVLSSNEYSGVLIIALLQISTLDESIVSVIESLKKYGKPIAVCMAGGAWTHERAVKLEASGIPVFPTPERAARALSVLYRKS
;
A
#
# COMPACT_ATOMS: atom_id res chain seq x y z
N HIS A 1 10.13 28.69 16.73
CA HIS A 1 11.03 28.92 17.88
C HIS A 1 12.32 29.71 17.55
N THR A 2 12.52 30.21 16.32
CA THR A 2 13.74 31.00 15.98
C THR A 2 13.48 32.33 15.25
N GLY A 3 12.23 32.78 15.11
CA GLY A 3 11.96 34.11 14.53
C GLY A 3 12.35 34.28 13.06
N ALA A 4 12.38 33.18 12.28
CA ALA A 4 12.64 33.22 10.84
C ALA A 4 11.44 33.80 10.07
N LEU A 5 11.73 34.69 9.10
CA LEU A 5 10.75 35.33 8.24
C LEU A 5 10.09 34.31 7.30
N ALA A 6 8.78 34.49 7.07
CA ALA A 6 7.99 33.74 6.09
C ALA A 6 8.56 33.98 4.67
N GLY A 7 9.46 33.09 4.24
CA GLY A 7 10.22 33.18 2.99
C GLY A 7 11.34 32.14 2.95
N GLU A 8 11.95 31.83 4.09
CA GLU A 8 12.97 30.78 4.19
C GLU A 8 12.40 29.38 3.91
N TYR A 9 11.17 29.09 4.36
CA TYR A 9 10.58 27.75 4.20
C TYR A 9 10.40 27.35 2.73
N GLU A 10 9.91 28.25 1.88
CA GLU A 10 9.76 27.96 0.44
C GLU A 10 11.12 27.76 -0.25
N ILE A 11 12.17 28.46 0.21
CA ILE A 11 13.54 28.25 -0.27
C ILE A 11 14.06 26.87 0.16
N TYR A 12 13.86 26.47 1.41
CA TYR A 12 14.24 25.13 1.89
C TYR A 12 13.49 24.03 1.14
N LYS A 13 12.18 24.20 0.91
CA LYS A 13 11.36 23.25 0.16
C LYS A 13 11.84 23.11 -1.28
N ALA A 14 12.22 24.22 -1.93
CA ALA A 14 12.81 24.19 -3.26
C ALA A 14 14.17 23.48 -3.27
N ALA A 15 15.03 23.76 -2.28
CA ALA A 15 16.33 23.11 -2.13
C ALA A 15 16.20 21.60 -1.88
N PHE A 16 15.26 21.17 -1.02
CA PHE A 16 14.96 19.76 -0.78
C PHE A 16 14.53 19.05 -2.07
N LYS A 17 13.63 19.68 -2.83
CA LYS A 17 13.19 19.14 -4.12
C LYS A 17 14.35 18.99 -5.12
N GLN A 18 15.27 19.95 -5.17
CA GLN A 18 16.46 19.88 -6.03
C GLN A 18 17.45 18.80 -5.58
N ALA A 19 17.55 18.56 -4.27
CA ALA A 19 18.43 17.55 -3.68
C ALA A 19 17.80 16.15 -3.58
N ASN A 20 16.58 15.95 -4.10
CA ASN A 20 15.79 14.72 -3.93
C ASN A 20 15.61 14.30 -2.46
N ILE A 21 15.54 15.28 -1.56
CA ILE A 21 15.24 15.07 -0.15
C ILE A 21 13.72 14.91 0.00
N ILE A 22 13.32 13.85 0.69
CA ILE A 22 11.93 13.61 1.08
C ILE A 22 11.69 14.34 2.40
N GLU A 23 10.81 15.33 2.38
CA GLU A 23 10.42 16.07 3.57
C GLU A 23 9.31 15.32 4.31
N ALA A 24 9.58 14.90 5.56
CA ALA A 24 8.58 14.38 6.47
C ALA A 24 7.88 15.52 7.22
N GLN A 25 6.55 15.51 7.27
CA GLN A 25 5.76 16.55 7.93
C GLN A 25 5.56 16.29 9.43
N SER A 26 5.94 15.09 9.89
CA SER A 26 5.87 14.66 11.27
C SER A 26 6.94 13.62 11.59
N VAL A 27 7.16 13.36 12.88
CA VAL A 27 8.02 12.25 13.32
C VAL A 27 7.44 10.90 12.87
N GLU A 28 6.11 10.79 12.83
CA GLU A 28 5.42 9.59 12.32
C GLU A 28 5.76 9.36 10.84
N ASP A 29 5.65 10.38 10.00
CA ASP A 29 6.04 10.27 8.59
C ASP A 29 7.52 9.92 8.44
N LEU A 30 8.41 10.51 9.26
CA LEU A 30 9.83 10.18 9.21
C LEU A 30 10.09 8.70 9.49
N LEU A 31 9.44 8.14 10.52
CA LEU A 31 9.55 6.73 10.87
C LEU A 31 8.95 5.83 9.78
N ASP A 32 7.78 6.18 9.25
CA ASP A 32 7.12 5.41 8.20
C ASP A 32 7.91 5.41 6.90
N PHE A 33 8.43 6.57 6.50
CA PHE A 33 9.22 6.73 5.27
C PHE A 33 10.53 5.96 5.38
N THR A 34 11.24 6.06 6.51
CA THR A 34 12.48 5.30 6.72
C THR A 34 12.22 3.79 6.77
N ASN A 35 11.12 3.35 7.40
CA ASN A 35 10.71 1.94 7.44
C ASN A 35 10.53 1.37 6.02
N ILE A 36 9.76 2.04 5.16
CA ILE A 36 9.50 1.54 3.80
C ILE A 36 10.72 1.68 2.88
N LEU A 37 11.44 2.80 2.94
CA LEU A 37 12.63 3.05 2.10
C LEU A 37 13.76 2.06 2.36
N SER A 38 13.87 1.55 3.58
CA SER A 38 14.89 0.56 3.95
C SER A 38 14.55 -0.88 3.53
N LYS A 39 13.27 -1.15 3.21
CA LYS A 39 12.74 -2.50 3.04
C LYS A 39 12.22 -2.81 1.65
N GLN A 40 11.84 -1.79 0.87
CA GLN A 40 11.13 -1.97 -0.40
C GLN A 40 11.89 -1.35 -1.59
N PRO A 41 11.74 -1.93 -2.80
CA PRO A 41 12.31 -1.33 -4.01
C PRO A 41 11.60 -0.01 -4.35
N THR A 42 12.13 0.73 -5.34
CA THR A 42 11.48 1.95 -5.83
C THR A 42 10.24 1.65 -6.67
N LEU A 43 9.28 2.58 -6.68
CA LEU A 43 8.19 2.57 -7.65
C LEU A 43 8.68 3.09 -9.00
N ASN A 44 8.48 2.32 -10.07
CA ASN A 44 8.84 2.72 -11.43
C ASN A 44 7.86 3.74 -12.06
N SER A 45 6.65 3.85 -11.51
CA SER A 45 5.64 4.85 -11.87
C SER A 45 4.74 5.13 -10.67
N ARG A 46 3.88 6.15 -10.77
CA ARG A 46 2.90 6.49 -9.74
C ARG A 46 1.70 5.54 -9.69
N LYS A 47 1.56 4.64 -10.66
CA LYS A 47 0.42 3.73 -10.78
C LYS A 47 0.54 2.58 -9.79
N ILE A 48 -0.35 2.51 -8.82
CA ILE A 48 -0.41 1.43 -7.83
C ILE A 48 -1.79 0.80 -7.77
N ALA A 49 -1.85 -0.45 -7.31
CA ALA A 49 -3.10 -1.11 -6.98
C ALA A 49 -3.36 -1.03 -5.47
N ILE A 50 -4.62 -0.87 -5.08
CA ILE A 50 -5.07 -1.07 -3.70
C ILE A 50 -5.92 -2.33 -3.66
N ILE A 51 -5.58 -3.30 -2.80
CA ILE A 51 -6.36 -4.51 -2.57
C ILE A 51 -6.88 -4.48 -1.14
N THR A 52 -8.18 -4.70 -0.92
CA THR A 52 -8.81 -4.56 0.40
C THR A 52 -9.92 -5.59 0.62
N ASP A 53 -10.18 -5.97 1.85
CA ASP A 53 -11.38 -6.70 2.31
C ASP A 53 -12.39 -5.79 3.03
N GLY A 54 -12.07 -4.50 3.17
CA GLY A 54 -12.93 -3.49 3.79
C GLY A 54 -13.04 -2.21 2.95
N GLY A 55 -14.22 -1.95 2.40
CA GLY A 55 -14.47 -0.81 1.52
C GLY A 55 -14.13 0.56 2.14
N GLY A 56 -14.44 0.78 3.42
CA GLY A 56 -14.10 2.04 4.11
C GLY A 56 -12.61 2.31 4.20
N PHE A 57 -11.81 1.27 4.50
CA PHE A 57 -10.35 1.36 4.49
C PHE A 57 -9.81 1.54 3.07
N GLY A 58 -10.45 0.91 2.07
CA GLY A 58 -10.14 1.11 0.66
C GLY A 58 -10.29 2.57 0.23
N ILE A 59 -11.40 3.22 0.61
CA ILE A 59 -11.65 4.64 0.32
C ILE A 59 -10.59 5.52 0.99
N ALA A 60 -10.32 5.32 2.29
CA ALA A 60 -9.32 6.08 3.01
C ALA A 60 -7.91 5.93 2.40
N ALA A 61 -7.55 4.71 1.98
CA ALA A 61 -6.29 4.47 1.27
C ALA A 61 -6.25 5.17 -0.08
N ALA A 62 -7.36 5.15 -0.83
CA ALA A 62 -7.43 5.77 -2.14
C ALA A 62 -7.27 7.30 -2.05
N ASP A 63 -7.99 7.94 -1.13
CA ASP A 63 -7.90 9.38 -0.89
C ASP A 63 -6.48 9.79 -0.49
N ALA A 64 -5.87 9.07 0.46
CA ALA A 64 -4.50 9.35 0.90
C ALA A 64 -3.45 9.09 -0.19
N ALA A 65 -3.65 8.06 -1.02
CA ALA A 65 -2.76 7.75 -2.15
C ALA A 65 -2.81 8.88 -3.18
N ILE A 66 -4.02 9.31 -3.58
CA ILE A 66 -4.22 10.41 -4.53
C ILE A 66 -3.65 11.72 -3.98
N GLN A 67 -3.90 12.03 -2.70
CA GLN A 67 -3.35 13.22 -2.04
C GLN A 67 -1.82 13.22 -2.02
N SER A 68 -1.20 12.03 -1.94
CA SER A 68 0.26 11.84 -2.00
C SER A 68 0.80 11.80 -3.44
N GLY A 69 -0.06 11.97 -4.45
CA GLY A 69 0.30 11.99 -5.86
C GLY A 69 0.52 10.60 -6.47
N LEU A 70 0.02 9.52 -5.86
CA LEU A 70 -0.12 8.23 -6.51
C LEU A 70 -1.32 8.23 -7.47
N GLU A 71 -1.30 7.34 -8.45
CA GLU A 71 -2.35 7.16 -9.45
C GLU A 71 -3.02 5.79 -9.25
N LEU A 72 -4.35 5.76 -9.32
CA LEU A 72 -5.15 4.55 -9.16
C LEU A 72 -5.90 4.23 -10.46
N PRO A 73 -5.20 3.88 -11.55
CA PRO A 73 -5.89 3.55 -12.79
C PRO A 73 -6.73 2.29 -12.59
N GLU A 74 -7.90 2.30 -13.23
CA GLU A 74 -8.76 1.11 -13.31
C GLU A 74 -8.01 -0.03 -14.01
N PRO A 75 -8.22 -1.28 -13.58
CA PRO A 75 -7.59 -2.43 -14.23
C PRO A 75 -8.07 -2.53 -15.68
N SER A 76 -7.16 -2.91 -16.59
CA SER A 76 -7.53 -3.19 -17.97
C SER A 76 -8.61 -4.27 -18.04
N GLN A 77 -9.36 -4.33 -19.14
CA GLN A 77 -10.39 -5.36 -19.34
C GLN A 77 -9.80 -6.77 -19.20
N ASN A 78 -8.55 -6.98 -19.62
CA ASN A 78 -7.84 -8.27 -19.49
C ASN A 78 -7.59 -8.60 -18.01
N LEU A 79 -7.01 -7.67 -17.26
CA LEU A 79 -6.73 -7.86 -15.84
C LEU A 79 -8.02 -8.03 -15.02
N ALA A 80 -9.02 -7.18 -15.27
CA ALA A 80 -10.33 -7.29 -14.65
C ALA A 80 -10.98 -8.66 -14.91
N THR A 81 -10.88 -9.19 -16.13
CA THR A 81 -11.42 -10.52 -16.46
C THR A 81 -10.74 -11.65 -15.69
N LYS A 82 -9.42 -11.57 -15.47
CA LYS A 82 -8.68 -12.55 -14.67
C LYS A 82 -9.05 -12.46 -13.19
N ILE A 83 -9.06 -11.25 -12.63
CA ILE A 83 -9.43 -11.02 -11.22
C ILE A 83 -10.85 -11.51 -10.93
N LYS A 84 -11.79 -11.30 -11.87
CA LYS A 84 -13.20 -11.69 -11.72
C LYS A 84 -13.41 -13.18 -11.45
N GLN A 85 -12.46 -14.04 -11.85
CA GLN A 85 -12.55 -15.48 -11.62
C GLN A 85 -12.46 -15.85 -10.12
N PHE A 86 -11.93 -14.95 -9.29
CA PHE A 86 -11.73 -15.17 -7.86
C PHE A 86 -12.71 -14.39 -6.97
N LEU A 87 -13.55 -13.55 -7.58
CA LEU A 87 -14.48 -12.67 -6.86
C LEU A 87 -15.93 -13.11 -7.03
N PRO A 88 -16.80 -12.84 -6.04
CA PRO A 88 -18.24 -13.01 -6.21
C PRO A 88 -18.78 -12.21 -7.40
N SER A 89 -19.87 -12.70 -8.01
CA SER A 89 -20.45 -12.09 -9.21
C SER A 89 -20.93 -10.65 -9.03
N TYR A 90 -21.23 -10.25 -7.78
CA TYR A 90 -21.66 -8.91 -7.41
C TYR A 90 -20.50 -7.94 -7.11
N ALA A 91 -19.26 -8.45 -7.00
CA ALA A 91 -18.11 -7.61 -6.72
C ALA A 91 -17.80 -6.69 -7.92
N SER A 92 -17.65 -5.39 -7.64
CA SER A 92 -17.17 -4.44 -8.64
C SER A 92 -15.65 -4.50 -8.70
N ILE A 93 -15.10 -4.62 -9.90
CA ILE A 93 -13.65 -4.64 -10.11
C ILE A 93 -13.25 -3.24 -10.52
N LYS A 94 -12.85 -2.46 -9.51
CA LYS A 94 -12.26 -1.14 -9.66
C LYS A 94 -10.92 -1.09 -8.93
N ASN A 95 -10.25 0.05 -8.95
CA ASN A 95 -9.12 0.32 -8.06
C ASN A 95 -9.53 1.40 -7.03
N PRO A 96 -9.73 1.07 -5.74
CA PRO A 96 -9.39 -0.18 -5.04
C PRO A 96 -10.16 -1.43 -5.47
N ILE A 97 -9.48 -2.58 -5.47
CA ILE A 97 -10.04 -3.91 -5.70
C ILE A 97 -10.53 -4.46 -4.35
N ASP A 98 -11.85 -4.50 -4.19
CA ASP A 98 -12.52 -5.00 -2.99
C ASP A 98 -12.75 -6.53 -3.09
N LEU A 99 -12.11 -7.26 -2.19
CA LEU A 99 -12.18 -8.71 -2.03
C LEU A 99 -13.37 -9.17 -1.21
N THR A 100 -14.21 -8.24 -0.75
CA THR A 100 -15.38 -8.40 0.13
C THR A 100 -15.06 -8.91 1.53
N GLY A 101 -15.98 -8.69 2.47
CA GLY A 101 -15.78 -9.01 3.91
C GLY A 101 -15.77 -10.51 4.25
N ASP A 102 -15.81 -11.39 3.26
CA ASP A 102 -15.64 -12.84 3.38
C ASP A 102 -14.34 -13.32 2.71
N ALA A 103 -13.41 -12.40 2.43
CA ALA A 103 -12.14 -12.72 1.80
C ALA A 103 -11.38 -13.82 2.59
N THR A 104 -10.76 -14.73 1.83
CA THR A 104 -9.88 -15.77 2.36
C THR A 104 -8.43 -15.46 1.98
N SER A 105 -7.47 -16.06 2.68
CA SER A 105 -6.05 -15.97 2.33
C SER A 105 -5.78 -16.44 0.89
N GLU A 106 -6.53 -17.44 0.41
CA GLU A 106 -6.49 -17.91 -0.98
C GLU A 106 -7.00 -16.86 -1.98
N ARG A 107 -8.11 -16.16 -1.67
CA ARG A 107 -8.63 -15.07 -2.52
C ARG A 107 -7.61 -13.94 -2.62
N TYR A 108 -6.97 -13.58 -1.50
CA TYR A 108 -5.84 -12.63 -1.49
C TYR A 108 -4.70 -13.10 -2.38
N ALA A 109 -4.25 -14.34 -2.24
CA ALA A 109 -3.16 -14.90 -3.03
C ALA A 109 -3.46 -14.80 -4.54
N ASN A 110 -4.60 -15.32 -4.98
CA ASN A 110 -4.98 -15.35 -6.39
C ASN A 110 -5.07 -13.94 -7.01
N VAL A 111 -5.69 -12.99 -6.30
CA VAL A 111 -5.82 -11.61 -6.80
C VAL A 111 -4.47 -10.89 -6.79
N LEU A 112 -3.69 -10.99 -5.72
CA LEU A 112 -2.40 -10.31 -5.60
C LEU A 112 -1.38 -10.84 -6.61
N GLU A 113 -1.31 -12.15 -6.83
CA GLU A 113 -0.44 -12.75 -7.84
C GLU A 113 -0.84 -12.27 -9.25
N THR A 114 -2.14 -12.22 -9.54
CA THR A 114 -2.65 -11.74 -10.83
C THR A 114 -2.29 -10.27 -11.07
N VAL A 115 -2.47 -9.42 -10.06
CA VAL A 115 -2.17 -7.98 -10.11
C VAL A 115 -0.68 -7.71 -10.22
N LEU A 116 0.14 -8.37 -9.42
CA LEU A 116 1.59 -8.16 -9.43
C LEU A 116 2.22 -8.67 -10.73
N SER A 117 1.62 -9.66 -11.38
CA SER A 117 2.06 -10.18 -12.69
C SER A 117 1.67 -9.32 -13.90
N SER A 118 0.71 -8.38 -13.78
CA SER A 118 0.08 -7.73 -14.94
C SER A 118 0.88 -6.60 -15.60
N ASN A 119 1.99 -6.16 -14.99
CA ASN A 119 2.77 -4.97 -15.37
C ASN A 119 1.97 -3.64 -15.42
N GLU A 120 0.67 -3.64 -15.08
CA GLU A 120 -0.17 -2.42 -15.08
C GLU A 120 0.13 -1.51 -13.89
N TYR A 121 0.58 -2.10 -12.79
CA TYR A 121 0.90 -1.42 -11.55
C TYR A 121 2.36 -1.59 -11.17
N SER A 122 2.96 -0.51 -10.66
CA SER A 122 4.34 -0.47 -10.20
C SER A 122 4.52 -0.96 -8.78
N GLY A 123 3.45 -0.97 -7.97
CA GLY A 123 3.44 -1.50 -6.61
C GLY A 123 2.01 -1.71 -6.10
N VAL A 124 1.88 -2.22 -4.88
CA VAL A 124 0.58 -2.54 -4.28
C VAL A 124 0.50 -2.08 -2.82
N LEU A 125 -0.66 -1.55 -2.45
CA LEU A 125 -1.08 -1.36 -1.07
C LEU A 125 -2.11 -2.43 -0.72
N ILE A 126 -1.79 -3.25 0.28
CA ILE A 126 -2.62 -4.38 0.72
C ILE A 126 -3.26 -4.00 2.04
N ILE A 127 -4.59 -4.02 2.10
CA ILE A 127 -5.34 -3.87 3.35
C ILE A 127 -5.86 -5.26 3.71
N ALA A 128 -5.49 -5.76 4.88
CA ALA A 128 -5.91 -7.06 5.38
C ALA A 128 -6.51 -6.90 6.79
N LEU A 129 -7.83 -6.90 6.88
CA LEU A 129 -8.58 -6.71 8.12
C LEU A 129 -8.95 -8.07 8.72
N LEU A 130 -8.11 -8.56 9.64
CA LEU A 130 -8.24 -9.87 10.29
C LEU A 130 -9.39 -10.00 11.31
N GLN A 131 -10.46 -9.23 11.12
CA GLN A 131 -11.66 -9.24 11.97
C GLN A 131 -12.72 -10.22 11.45
N ILE A 132 -12.51 -10.79 10.26
CA ILE A 132 -13.38 -11.76 9.60
C ILE A 132 -12.85 -13.17 9.81
N SER A 133 -13.73 -14.14 10.07
CA SER A 133 -13.34 -15.52 10.42
C SER A 133 -12.72 -16.32 9.27
N THR A 134 -12.87 -15.84 8.03
CA THR A 134 -12.39 -16.50 6.80
C THR A 134 -10.94 -16.18 6.46
N LEU A 135 -10.37 -15.13 7.07
CA LEU A 135 -8.98 -14.71 6.84
C LEU A 135 -8.10 -15.25 7.96
N ASP A 136 -7.39 -16.33 7.67
CA ASP A 136 -6.56 -17.05 8.63
C ASP A 136 -5.10 -16.52 8.68
N GLU A 137 -4.27 -17.14 9.49
CA GLU A 137 -2.87 -16.74 9.65
C GLU A 137 -1.99 -17.00 8.41
N SER A 138 -2.45 -17.80 7.44
CA SER A 138 -1.69 -18.06 6.22
C SER A 138 -1.53 -16.81 5.36
N ILE A 139 -2.33 -15.77 5.58
CA ILE A 139 -2.18 -14.45 4.96
C ILE A 139 -0.77 -13.88 5.09
N VAL A 140 -0.07 -14.16 6.21
CA VAL A 140 1.32 -13.73 6.41
C VAL A 140 2.22 -14.37 5.36
N SER A 141 2.13 -15.69 5.17
CA SER A 141 2.91 -16.42 4.16
C SER A 141 2.51 -16.04 2.73
N VAL A 142 1.23 -15.77 2.50
CA VAL A 142 0.72 -15.30 1.20
C VAL A 142 1.40 -13.99 0.85
N ILE A 143 1.32 -12.97 1.71
CA ILE A 143 1.90 -11.65 1.43
C ILE A 143 3.43 -11.75 1.35
N GLU A 144 4.06 -12.57 2.19
CA GLU A 144 5.51 -12.81 2.13
C GLU A 144 5.96 -13.35 0.77
N SER A 145 5.22 -14.31 0.22
CA SER A 145 5.56 -14.95 -1.06
C SER A 145 5.57 -13.96 -2.23
N LEU A 146 4.86 -12.84 -2.13
CA LEU A 146 4.75 -11.82 -3.18
C LEU A 146 6.05 -11.04 -3.41
N LYS A 147 7.01 -11.11 -2.48
CA LYS A 147 8.37 -10.57 -2.67
C LYS A 147 9.02 -11.06 -3.97
N LYS A 148 8.66 -12.27 -4.44
CA LYS A 148 9.14 -12.86 -5.70
C LYS A 148 8.90 -12.00 -6.94
N TYR A 149 7.91 -11.08 -6.91
CA TYR A 149 7.59 -10.19 -8.04
C TYR A 149 8.47 -8.95 -8.10
N GLY A 150 9.27 -8.65 -7.07
CA GLY A 150 10.19 -7.52 -7.05
C GLY A 150 9.52 -6.14 -7.13
N LYS A 151 8.21 -6.05 -6.89
CA LYS A 151 7.45 -4.79 -6.85
C LYS A 151 7.26 -4.34 -5.40
N PRO A 152 7.20 -3.03 -5.12
CA PRO A 152 7.00 -2.53 -3.76
C PRO A 152 5.63 -2.93 -3.21
N ILE A 153 5.64 -3.33 -1.94
CA ILE A 153 4.48 -3.74 -1.15
C ILE A 153 4.42 -2.88 0.11
N ALA A 154 3.27 -2.27 0.37
CA ALA A 154 2.92 -1.69 1.65
C ALA A 154 1.67 -2.39 2.19
N VAL A 155 1.64 -2.69 3.49
CA VAL A 155 0.52 -3.42 4.10
C VAL A 155 -0.13 -2.58 5.19
N CYS A 156 -1.46 -2.50 5.18
CA CYS A 156 -2.26 -1.98 6.28
C CYS A 156 -2.92 -3.15 7.00
N MET A 157 -2.63 -3.30 8.29
CA MET A 157 -3.27 -4.28 9.18
C MET A 157 -3.77 -3.54 10.41
N ALA A 158 -5.07 -3.25 10.45
CA ALA A 158 -5.73 -2.58 11.58
C ALA A 158 -6.53 -3.57 12.42
N GLY A 159 -6.27 -3.63 13.72
CA GLY A 159 -6.99 -4.52 14.63
C GLY A 159 -6.32 -4.69 15.99
N GLY A 160 -6.85 -5.62 16.78
CA GLY A 160 -6.37 -5.93 18.12
C GLY A 160 -5.12 -6.83 18.14
N ALA A 161 -4.90 -7.49 19.29
CA ALA A 161 -3.72 -8.32 19.53
C ALA A 161 -3.49 -9.41 18.46
N TRP A 162 -4.57 -10.04 17.97
CA TRP A 162 -4.52 -11.03 16.90
C TRP A 162 -3.87 -10.47 15.63
N THR A 163 -4.35 -9.31 15.16
CA THR A 163 -3.82 -8.61 13.98
C THR A 163 -2.38 -8.16 14.21
N HIS A 164 -2.10 -7.62 15.39
CA HIS A 164 -0.77 -7.13 15.74
C HIS A 164 0.30 -8.24 15.70
N GLU A 165 -0.01 -9.44 16.21
CA GLU A 165 0.91 -10.57 16.16
C GLU A 165 1.28 -10.94 14.70
N ARG A 166 0.32 -10.89 13.78
CA ARG A 166 0.56 -11.16 12.36
C ARG A 166 1.33 -10.03 11.68
N ALA A 167 1.02 -8.77 12.03
CA ALA A 167 1.75 -7.60 11.56
C ALA A 167 3.25 -7.71 11.93
N VAL A 168 3.56 -8.06 13.18
CA VAL A 168 4.96 -8.23 13.64
C VAL A 168 5.68 -9.35 12.87
N LYS A 169 5.02 -10.50 12.64
CA LYS A 169 5.60 -11.59 11.83
C LYS A 169 5.89 -11.12 10.41
N LEU A 170 4.97 -10.39 9.80
CA LEU A 170 5.12 -9.88 8.44
C LEU A 170 6.23 -8.81 8.36
N GLU A 171 6.33 -7.91 9.35
CA GLU A 171 7.40 -6.93 9.43
C GLU A 171 8.79 -7.56 9.56
N ALA A 172 8.91 -8.64 10.33
CA ALA A 172 10.15 -9.40 10.47
C ALA A 172 10.62 -10.03 9.14
N SER A 173 9.70 -10.22 8.18
CA SER A 173 10.01 -10.74 6.84
C SER A 173 10.47 -9.67 5.83
N GLY A 174 10.58 -8.41 6.27
CA GLY A 174 10.99 -7.28 5.45
C GLY A 174 9.85 -6.57 4.71
N ILE A 175 8.58 -6.86 5.05
CA ILE A 175 7.41 -6.17 4.47
C ILE A 175 6.92 -5.11 5.46
N PRO A 176 6.88 -3.82 5.10
CA PRO A 176 6.43 -2.77 6.01
C PRO A 176 4.92 -2.86 6.24
N VAL A 177 4.53 -2.85 7.53
CA VAL A 177 3.14 -2.90 7.96
C VAL A 177 2.79 -1.62 8.71
N PHE A 178 1.65 -1.03 8.37
CA PHE A 178 1.18 0.22 8.92
C PHE A 178 -0.16 0.02 9.62
N PRO A 179 -0.43 0.79 10.69
CA PRO A 179 -1.66 0.64 11.45
C PRO A 179 -2.88 1.31 10.78
N THR A 180 -2.67 2.19 9.80
CA THR A 180 -3.74 2.89 9.08
C THR A 180 -3.48 2.92 7.56
N PRO A 181 -4.56 2.98 6.75
CA PRO A 181 -4.44 3.01 5.30
C PRO A 181 -3.74 4.27 4.79
N GLU A 182 -3.94 5.42 5.44
CA GLU A 182 -3.34 6.69 5.07
C GLU A 182 -1.83 6.68 5.27
N ARG A 183 -1.37 6.10 6.40
CA ARG A 183 0.07 5.93 6.68
C ARG A 183 0.72 5.02 5.63
N ALA A 184 0.09 3.89 5.32
CA ALA A 184 0.55 2.98 4.26
C ALA A 184 0.64 3.69 2.90
N ALA A 185 -0.38 4.46 2.53
CA ALA A 185 -0.42 5.16 1.25
C ALA A 185 0.65 6.27 1.15
N ARG A 186 0.79 7.10 2.19
CA ARG A 186 1.84 8.13 2.26
C ARG A 186 3.22 7.50 2.19
N ALA A 187 3.48 6.45 2.97
CA ALA A 187 4.75 5.74 2.96
C ALA A 187 5.04 5.14 1.57
N LEU A 188 4.07 4.47 0.94
CA LEU A 188 4.27 3.90 -0.39
C LEU A 188 4.62 4.97 -1.44
N SER A 189 4.05 6.18 -1.30
CA SER A 189 4.26 7.27 -2.26
C SER A 189 5.72 7.72 -2.37
N VAL A 190 6.49 7.67 -1.27
CA VAL A 190 7.88 8.14 -1.24
C VAL A 190 8.87 7.19 -1.91
N LEU A 191 8.43 5.98 -2.28
CA LEU A 191 9.19 5.06 -3.12
C LEU A 191 9.25 5.49 -4.58
N TYR A 192 8.35 6.39 -5.03
CA TYR A 192 8.42 6.97 -6.36
C TYR A 192 9.40 8.14 -6.36
N ARG A 193 10.52 7.98 -7.06
CA ARG A 193 11.52 9.03 -7.27
C ARG A 193 11.48 9.44 -8.73
N LYS A 194 11.30 10.74 -9.01
CA LYS A 194 11.54 11.26 -10.36
C LYS A 194 13.04 11.21 -10.61
N SER A 195 13.46 10.37 -11.55
CA SER A 195 14.79 10.43 -12.16
C SER A 195 15.01 11.76 -12.88
#